data_AF-A0A9P9CR52-F1
#
_entry.id   AF-A0A9P9CR52-F1
#
_cell.length_a   1.000
_cell.length_b   1.000
_cell.length_c   1.000
_cell.angle_alpha   90.00
_cell.angle_beta   90.00
_cell.angle_gamma   90.00
#
_symmetry.space_group_name_H-M   'P 1'
#
loop_
_entity.id
_entity.type
_entity.pdbx_description
1 polymer ?
#
loop_
_entity_poly.entity_id
_entity_poly.type
_entity_poly.pdbx_seq_one_letter_code
_entity_poly.pdbx_strand_id
1 'polypeptide(L)'
;MRPSIPVRIQRIRLHLAPCTKTRMFSTLGLLSGVQCPDVAACKRTPCPFSHARGAIRTSFIVIPDILPTDAPISTPIRTGIKRPASESSPDTPSTSEPPLKVQRTQTPQATVRPPTAAPTLRVNTQSSKVPVIVRQAMLNQLYAQFRILYVSLLDHHSTMPSEHALLQEAEIHDRTNKVSYRNACISCIAALKKRPPPDSTRHPSVGTEAQLAERKAALETFTSLALSTPMLEPLLLAPERLKALGYLGPGGDQPSATDRQADCDRCKGSFIVKDDFDDTACKFHWGKVQFIKLSGEKQRVHTCCSQQHPAIPCEVGAHVFYETDPKILHSRYPFTPSDADDSGTALSIAGLDCEMVYTTGGMRLARISVVDAAGRIVFDELVRMEPGITVMYVHYILMERLNDEISFSDFNTRFSGVTNLDDAVLDLSAARKALGSVISSQTILIGHALDNDLKALRMIHHRCVDTVDLYPHANGFPLRRALRSLVQQHLHRTIQNAGGAGHSSVEDSIAALDLVKSYLVEKKLANQGIVR
;
A
#
# COMPACT_ATOMS: atom_id res chain seq x y z
N MET A 1 47.08 -10.07 60.21
CA MET A 1 45.98 -9.35 60.89
C MET A 1 46.03 -7.87 60.54
N ARG A 2 44.96 -7.31 59.95
CA ARG A 2 44.46 -5.93 60.08
C ARG A 2 43.03 -5.91 59.50
N PRO A 3 42.13 -5.00 59.94
CA PRO A 3 40.70 -5.26 59.93
C PRO A 3 39.98 -4.96 58.60
N SER A 4 38.86 -5.66 58.39
CA SER A 4 37.89 -5.40 57.34
C SER A 4 36.98 -4.20 57.67
N ILE A 5 36.73 -3.35 56.68
CA ILE A 5 35.79 -2.20 56.79
C ILE A 5 34.49 -2.59 56.08
N PRO A 6 33.31 -2.50 56.73
CA PRO A 6 32.04 -2.83 56.10
C PRO A 6 31.57 -1.69 55.17
N VAL A 7 31.69 -1.88 53.86
CA VAL A 7 31.16 -0.95 52.86
C VAL A 7 29.63 -1.01 52.85
N ARG A 8 28.99 -0.10 53.57
CA ARG A 8 27.54 0.03 53.69
C ARG A 8 26.95 0.64 52.42
N ILE A 9 26.64 -0.18 51.41
CA ILE A 9 26.03 0.26 50.14
C ILE A 9 24.67 0.92 50.44
N GLN A 10 24.66 2.25 50.41
CA GLN A 10 23.48 3.07 50.66
C GLN A 10 22.65 3.12 49.38
N ARG A 11 21.47 2.48 49.36
CA ARG A 11 20.56 2.51 48.21
C ARG A 11 20.13 3.96 47.91
N ILE A 12 20.72 4.56 46.88
CA ILE A 12 20.32 5.87 46.37
C ILE A 12 18.93 5.71 45.74
N ARG A 13 17.89 6.17 46.44
CA ARG A 13 16.57 6.40 45.84
C ARG A 13 16.68 7.60 44.89
N LEU A 14 16.89 7.33 43.61
CA LEU A 14 16.61 8.31 42.57
C LEU A 14 15.10 8.55 42.54
N HIS A 15 14.67 9.69 43.09
CA HIS A 15 13.30 10.17 42.93
C HIS A 15 13.10 10.66 41.49
N LEU A 16 12.80 9.73 40.59
CA LEU A 16 12.21 10.06 39.30
C LEU A 16 10.80 10.61 39.55
N ALA A 17 10.58 11.87 39.18
CA ALA A 17 9.25 12.48 39.21
C ALA A 17 8.34 11.80 38.17
N PRO A 18 7.03 11.64 38.44
CA PRO A 18 6.11 10.97 37.52
C PRO A 18 5.96 11.79 36.23
N CYS A 19 6.44 11.25 35.11
CA CYS A 19 6.30 11.89 33.80
C CYS A 19 4.85 11.78 33.30
N THR A 20 4.04 12.81 33.51
CA THR A 20 2.64 12.85 33.07
C THR A 20 2.54 13.32 31.61
N LYS A 21 2.69 12.39 30.66
CA LYS A 21 2.34 12.46 29.22
C LYS A 21 2.60 11.08 28.59
N THR A 22 1.69 10.43 27.85
CA THR A 22 0.30 10.77 27.51
C THR A 22 -0.48 9.46 27.34
N ARG A 23 -1.69 9.33 27.90
CA ARG A 23 -2.61 8.23 27.54
C ARG A 23 -3.26 8.54 26.19
N MET A 24 -3.25 7.58 25.26
CA MET A 24 -4.39 7.27 24.37
C MET A 24 -4.09 6.10 23.42
N PHE A 25 -4.03 4.88 23.97
CA PHE A 25 -4.76 3.78 23.34
C PHE A 25 -6.01 3.56 24.19
N SER A 26 -7.12 4.11 23.71
CA SER A 26 -8.44 3.81 24.27
C SER A 26 -9.08 2.80 23.33
N THR A 27 -9.59 1.70 23.86
CA THR A 27 -10.74 1.07 23.20
C THR A 27 -11.80 2.17 23.07
N LEU A 28 -12.32 2.42 21.87
CA LEU A 28 -13.11 3.62 21.53
C LEU A 28 -14.56 3.54 22.05
N GLY A 29 -14.76 2.95 23.23
CA GLY A 29 -16.07 2.63 23.78
C GLY A 29 -16.79 1.46 23.08
N LEU A 30 -16.34 0.99 21.90
CA LEU A 30 -17.06 0.01 21.06
C LEU A 30 -17.57 -1.21 21.84
N LEU A 31 -16.74 -1.81 22.69
CA LEU A 31 -17.08 -3.02 23.44
C LEU A 31 -17.81 -2.75 24.77
N SER A 32 -17.93 -1.49 25.21
CA SER A 32 -18.54 -1.14 26.51
C SER A 32 -20.05 -1.39 26.58
N GLY A 33 -20.72 -1.50 25.42
CA GLY A 33 -22.10 -1.98 25.29
C GLY A 33 -22.23 -3.49 25.09
N VAL A 34 -21.15 -4.19 24.73
CA VAL A 34 -21.13 -5.64 24.45
C VAL A 34 -20.93 -6.39 25.76
N GLN A 35 -21.80 -7.35 26.08
CA GLN A 35 -21.68 -8.15 27.29
C GLN A 35 -20.37 -8.96 27.29
N CYS A 36 -19.65 -8.97 28.42
CA CYS A 36 -18.43 -9.75 28.58
C CYS A 36 -18.69 -11.25 28.37
N PRO A 37 -17.86 -12.00 27.62
CA PRO A 37 -18.05 -13.44 27.48
C PRO A 37 -17.93 -14.18 28.83
N ASP A 38 -17.12 -13.65 29.75
CA ASP A 38 -16.76 -14.30 31.02
C ASP A 38 -17.49 -13.69 32.24
N VAL A 39 -18.73 -13.20 32.11
CA VAL A 39 -19.44 -12.43 33.17
C VAL A 39 -19.34 -13.03 34.58
N ALA A 40 -19.36 -14.37 34.69
CA ALA A 40 -19.31 -15.09 35.96
C ALA A 40 -17.91 -15.21 36.60
N ALA A 41 -16.84 -14.98 35.84
CA ALA A 41 -15.45 -15.24 36.26
C ALA A 41 -14.46 -14.09 35.95
N CYS A 42 -14.89 -13.06 35.22
CA CYS A 42 -14.05 -11.94 34.81
C CYS A 42 -13.52 -11.15 36.01
N LYS A 43 -12.18 -11.07 36.12
CA LYS A 43 -11.45 -10.28 37.13
C LYS A 43 -10.73 -9.06 36.52
N ARG A 44 -11.07 -8.69 35.28
CA ARG A 44 -10.38 -7.63 34.50
C ARG A 44 -10.89 -6.25 34.93
N THR A 45 -9.99 -5.38 35.39
CA THR A 45 -10.33 -4.00 35.82
C THR A 45 -9.36 -2.97 35.22
N PRO A 46 -9.79 -2.12 34.26
CA PRO A 46 -11.07 -2.14 33.56
C PRO A 46 -11.15 -3.32 32.57
N CYS A 47 -12.32 -3.93 32.42
CA CYS A 47 -12.60 -4.81 31.29
C CYS A 47 -13.10 -3.96 30.09
N PRO A 48 -12.69 -4.22 28.85
CA PRO A 48 -13.27 -3.53 27.68
C PRO A 48 -14.74 -3.87 27.44
N PHE A 49 -15.24 -4.97 28.00
CA PHE A 49 -16.62 -5.44 27.84
C PHE A 49 -17.56 -5.06 29.01
N SER A 50 -18.85 -4.91 28.70
CA SER A 50 -19.90 -4.58 29.66
C SER A 50 -20.18 -5.70 30.67
N HIS A 51 -20.43 -5.29 31.92
CA HIS A 51 -20.85 -6.16 33.02
C HIS A 51 -22.22 -5.77 33.61
N ALA A 52 -22.91 -4.81 33.00
CA ALA A 52 -24.23 -4.36 33.44
C ALA A 52 -25.30 -5.43 33.14
N ARG A 53 -26.16 -5.72 34.12
CA ARG A 53 -27.36 -6.55 33.90
C ARG A 53 -28.32 -5.79 33.00
N GLY A 54 -28.55 -6.31 31.80
CA GLY A 54 -29.38 -5.65 30.76
C GLY A 54 -28.60 -4.99 29.63
N ALA A 55 -27.28 -5.21 29.50
CA ALA A 55 -26.54 -4.84 28.29
C ALA A 55 -27.17 -5.51 27.04
N ILE A 56 -27.59 -4.70 26.08
CA ILE A 56 -28.35 -5.15 24.90
C ILE A 56 -27.40 -5.77 23.87
N ARG A 57 -27.81 -6.87 23.23
CA ARG A 57 -27.13 -7.37 22.02
C ARG A 57 -27.27 -6.34 20.90
N THR A 58 -26.13 -5.75 20.51
CA THR A 58 -25.90 -4.98 19.26
C THR A 58 -26.85 -3.81 18.96
N SER A 59 -26.35 -2.59 19.14
CA SER A 59 -26.79 -1.43 18.37
C SER A 59 -25.65 -0.40 18.27
N PHE A 60 -24.83 -0.46 17.22
CA PHE A 60 -23.96 0.66 16.87
C PHE A 60 -24.80 1.78 16.27
N ILE A 61 -24.69 3.00 16.79
CA ILE A 61 -25.42 4.15 16.26
C ILE A 61 -24.71 4.61 14.98
N VAL A 62 -25.21 4.14 13.84
CA VAL A 62 -24.99 4.83 12.56
C VAL A 62 -25.77 6.13 12.63
N ILE A 63 -25.07 7.25 12.74
CA ILE A 63 -25.66 8.58 12.56
C ILE A 63 -25.98 8.72 11.05
N PRO A 64 -27.25 8.90 10.65
CA PRO A 64 -27.55 9.15 9.24
C PRO A 64 -27.12 10.56 8.85
N ASP A 65 -26.40 10.70 7.74
CA ASP A 65 -26.13 12.02 7.17
C ASP A 65 -27.44 12.68 6.75
N ILE A 66 -27.69 13.89 7.26
CA ILE A 66 -28.90 14.66 6.96
C ILE A 66 -28.76 15.27 5.56
N LEU A 67 -29.30 14.58 4.55
CA LEU A 67 -29.50 15.12 3.21
C LEU A 67 -30.48 16.31 3.25
N PRO A 68 -30.08 17.52 2.82
CA PRO A 68 -31.01 18.62 2.61
C PRO A 68 -31.94 18.30 1.43
N THR A 69 -33.24 18.45 1.64
CA THR A 69 -34.27 18.21 0.61
C THR A 69 -34.39 19.38 -0.38
N ASP A 70 -34.42 19.07 -1.68
CA ASP A 70 -34.72 20.04 -2.74
C ASP A 70 -36.16 20.58 -2.68
N ALA A 71 -36.32 21.84 -3.12
CA ALA A 71 -37.60 22.41 -3.53
C ALA A 71 -37.40 23.33 -4.77
N PRO A 72 -38.34 23.39 -5.74
CA PRO A 72 -37.97 23.70 -7.13
C PRO A 72 -38.40 25.09 -7.64
N ILE A 73 -37.62 25.69 -8.55
CA ILE A 73 -38.03 26.88 -9.33
C ILE A 73 -37.68 26.76 -10.84
N SER A 74 -38.71 27.03 -11.64
CA SER A 74 -38.87 27.14 -13.12
C SER A 74 -37.67 27.29 -14.07
N THR A 75 -37.79 26.63 -15.23
CA THR A 75 -37.17 27.01 -16.52
C THR A 75 -37.97 28.10 -17.26
N PRO A 76 -37.40 28.71 -18.31
CA PRO A 76 -38.19 29.10 -19.49
C PRO A 76 -37.63 28.56 -20.83
N ILE A 77 -38.45 28.62 -21.89
CA ILE A 77 -38.30 27.91 -23.18
C ILE A 77 -38.15 28.89 -24.36
N ARG A 78 -37.38 28.52 -25.40
CA ARG A 78 -37.52 28.89 -26.85
C ARG A 78 -36.49 28.06 -27.67
N THR A 79 -36.81 27.22 -28.66
CA THR A 79 -37.35 27.43 -30.04
C THR A 79 -36.55 28.46 -30.86
N GLY A 80 -36.09 28.21 -32.11
CA GLY A 80 -36.15 27.04 -33.01
C GLY A 80 -35.88 27.43 -34.50
N ILE A 81 -36.11 26.52 -35.46
CA ILE A 81 -36.20 26.75 -36.95
C ILE A 81 -34.86 26.61 -37.76
N LYS A 82 -34.92 26.58 -39.11
CA LYS A 82 -34.06 25.82 -40.09
C LYS A 82 -33.38 26.68 -41.21
N ARG A 83 -32.51 25.99 -42.00
CA ARG A 83 -32.03 26.16 -43.43
C ARG A 83 -32.80 27.11 -44.39
N PRO A 84 -32.26 27.58 -45.56
CA PRO A 84 -31.24 26.99 -46.50
C PRO A 84 -30.02 27.93 -46.80
N ALA A 85 -29.00 27.68 -47.66
CA ALA A 85 -28.51 26.60 -48.56
C ALA A 85 -28.61 26.78 -50.12
N SER A 86 -27.44 26.91 -50.80
CA SER A 86 -27.14 26.89 -52.27
C SER A 86 -25.61 26.62 -52.43
N GLU A 87 -25.08 25.73 -53.29
CA GLU A 87 -24.78 25.83 -54.74
C GLU A 87 -23.77 26.94 -55.13
N SER A 88 -22.78 26.77 -56.03
CA SER A 88 -22.51 25.68 -57.00
C SER A 88 -21.00 25.39 -57.25
N SER A 89 -20.69 24.32 -57.98
CA SER A 89 -19.40 24.07 -58.69
C SER A 89 -19.49 24.62 -60.15
N PRO A 90 -18.58 24.36 -61.14
CA PRO A 90 -17.56 23.31 -61.32
C PRO A 90 -16.12 23.89 -61.18
N ASP A 91 -14.99 23.41 -61.75
CA ASP A 91 -14.71 22.33 -62.73
C ASP A 91 -13.26 21.77 -62.65
N THR A 92 -12.86 21.03 -63.69
CA THR A 92 -11.60 20.31 -63.99
C THR A 92 -11.18 20.64 -65.46
N PRO A 93 -10.11 20.10 -66.12
CA PRO A 93 -9.25 18.95 -65.77
C PRO A 93 -7.73 19.03 -66.11
N SER A 94 -7.02 17.94 -65.82
CA SER A 94 -5.77 17.46 -66.49
C SER A 94 -4.46 18.28 -66.27
N THR A 95 -3.23 17.76 -66.48
CA THR A 95 -2.76 16.52 -67.14
C THR A 95 -1.40 16.02 -66.58
N SER A 96 -1.13 14.71 -66.72
CA SER A 96 0.18 14.04 -66.95
C SER A 96 1.45 14.36 -66.11
N GLU A 97 1.87 13.33 -65.36
CA GLU A 97 3.25 12.84 -65.09
C GLU A 97 4.10 12.59 -66.38
N PRO A 98 5.38 12.11 -66.35
CA PRO A 98 6.40 11.93 -65.27
C PRO A 98 7.80 12.47 -65.75
N PRO A 99 9.01 11.86 -65.59
CA PRO A 99 9.62 10.99 -64.54
C PRO A 99 11.03 11.43 -64.04
N LEU A 100 11.60 10.62 -63.12
CA LEU A 100 13.06 10.32 -62.95
C LEU A 100 14.08 11.42 -62.54
N LYS A 101 14.60 11.30 -61.30
CA LYS A 101 15.90 10.61 -61.07
C LYS A 101 16.19 10.33 -59.58
N VAL A 102 16.83 9.20 -59.31
CA VAL A 102 17.38 8.85 -57.99
C VAL A 102 18.84 9.32 -57.91
N GLN A 103 19.22 9.97 -56.81
CA GLN A 103 20.64 10.14 -56.46
C GLN A 103 20.85 9.89 -54.97
N ARG A 104 21.87 9.09 -54.65
CA ARG A 104 22.16 8.56 -53.32
C ARG A 104 23.40 9.27 -52.77
N THR A 105 23.20 10.21 -51.84
CA THR A 105 24.27 10.90 -51.11
C THR A 105 24.26 10.54 -49.62
N GLN A 106 25.43 10.61 -49.00
CA GLN A 106 25.71 9.97 -47.71
C GLN A 106 25.33 10.89 -46.54
N THR A 107 24.75 10.33 -45.48
CA THR A 107 24.50 11.04 -44.22
C THR A 107 25.76 11.04 -43.34
N PRO A 108 26.32 12.20 -42.96
CA PRO A 108 27.30 12.28 -41.88
C PRO A 108 26.62 11.94 -40.55
N GLN A 109 27.23 11.10 -39.71
CA GLN A 109 26.76 10.88 -38.35
C GLN A 109 27.06 12.12 -37.49
N ALA A 110 26.04 12.92 -37.18
CA ALA A 110 26.16 13.99 -36.21
C ALA A 110 26.09 13.41 -34.78
N THR A 111 27.16 13.60 -34.00
CA THR A 111 27.20 13.24 -32.58
C THR A 111 26.27 14.15 -31.77
N VAL A 112 25.15 13.61 -31.30
CA VAL A 112 24.13 14.37 -30.57
C VAL A 112 24.60 14.70 -29.15
N ARG A 113 25.10 15.93 -28.96
CA ARG A 113 25.02 16.59 -27.64
C ARG A 113 23.56 16.94 -27.34
N PRO A 114 23.03 16.69 -26.13
CA PRO A 114 21.69 17.14 -25.76
C PRO A 114 21.64 18.69 -25.72
N PRO A 115 20.59 19.33 -26.26
CA PRO A 115 20.55 20.78 -26.40
C PRO A 115 20.12 21.48 -25.10
N THR A 116 21.03 22.25 -24.50
CA THR A 116 20.74 23.22 -23.42
C THR A 116 20.21 24.56 -23.93
N ALA A 117 20.00 24.68 -25.25
CA ALA A 117 19.39 25.82 -25.92
C ALA A 117 17.86 25.84 -25.77
N ALA A 118 17.23 27.00 -25.98
CA ALA A 118 15.77 27.11 -25.98
C ALA A 118 15.13 26.33 -27.15
N PRO A 119 13.98 25.67 -26.93
CA PRO A 119 13.33 24.86 -27.95
C PRO A 119 12.80 25.71 -29.11
N THR A 120 13.03 25.27 -30.35
CA THR A 120 12.54 25.93 -31.57
C THR A 120 11.23 25.32 -32.06
N LEU A 121 10.23 26.16 -32.33
CA LEU A 121 8.96 25.77 -32.93
C LEU A 121 9.13 25.32 -34.39
N ARG A 122 8.87 24.03 -34.65
CA ARG A 122 8.86 23.43 -35.99
C ARG A 122 7.42 23.32 -36.50
N VAL A 123 6.83 24.44 -36.90
CA VAL A 123 5.45 24.53 -37.40
C VAL A 123 5.40 25.26 -38.74
N ASN A 124 4.50 24.84 -39.63
CA ASN A 124 4.23 25.54 -40.89
C ASN A 124 3.62 26.93 -40.59
N THR A 125 4.23 27.98 -41.15
CA THR A 125 3.80 29.37 -40.96
C THR A 125 2.38 29.63 -41.48
N GLN A 126 1.95 28.91 -42.52
CA GLN A 126 0.62 29.05 -43.12
C GLN A 126 -0.50 28.42 -42.26
N SER A 127 -0.18 27.45 -41.40
CA SER A 127 -1.17 26.73 -40.57
C SER A 127 -1.38 27.34 -39.18
N SER A 128 -0.62 28.37 -38.81
CA SER A 128 -0.57 28.89 -37.43
C SER A 128 -1.47 30.11 -37.24
N LYS A 129 -2.56 29.96 -36.48
CA LYS A 129 -3.50 31.03 -36.10
C LYS A 129 -2.88 32.18 -35.29
N VAL A 130 -1.67 31.98 -34.78
CA VAL A 130 -0.82 33.01 -34.15
C VAL A 130 0.50 33.12 -34.92
N PRO A 131 1.03 34.33 -35.22
CA PRO A 131 2.31 34.47 -35.90
C PRO A 131 3.46 33.76 -35.18
N VAL A 132 4.24 32.95 -35.91
CA VAL A 132 5.25 32.05 -35.33
C VAL A 132 6.32 32.79 -34.50
N ILE A 133 6.67 34.03 -34.87
CA ILE A 133 7.58 34.89 -34.11
C ILE A 133 7.02 35.17 -32.69
N VAL A 134 5.71 35.42 -32.57
CA VAL A 134 5.04 35.65 -31.27
C VAL A 134 4.96 34.35 -30.48
N ARG A 135 4.71 33.21 -31.14
CA ARG A 135 4.72 31.88 -30.50
C ARG A 135 6.10 31.57 -29.91
N GLN A 136 7.17 31.72 -30.69
CA GLN A 136 8.55 31.50 -30.25
C GLN A 136 8.96 32.44 -29.11
N ALA A 137 8.54 33.70 -29.14
CA ALA A 137 8.80 34.64 -28.05
C ALA A 137 8.15 34.20 -26.72
N MET A 138 6.94 33.64 -26.75
CA MET A 138 6.27 33.10 -25.56
C MET A 138 6.83 31.73 -25.14
N LEU A 139 7.18 30.85 -26.09
CA LEU A 139 7.84 29.58 -25.81
C LEU A 139 9.17 29.77 -25.06
N ASN A 140 9.98 30.74 -25.48
CA ASN A 140 11.24 31.09 -24.80
C ASN A 140 11.01 31.52 -23.34
N GLN A 141 9.90 32.20 -23.04
CA GLN A 141 9.54 32.60 -21.68
C GLN A 141 9.02 31.42 -20.85
N LEU A 142 8.17 30.56 -21.43
CA LEU A 142 7.72 29.31 -20.81
C LEU A 142 8.90 28.41 -20.46
N TYR A 143 9.83 28.19 -21.40
CA TYR A 143 11.08 27.45 -21.20
C TYR A 143 11.94 28.05 -20.07
N ALA A 144 12.09 29.37 -20.02
CA ALA A 144 12.81 30.03 -18.94
C ALA A 144 12.16 29.79 -17.57
N GLN A 145 10.82 29.78 -17.47
CA GLN A 145 10.14 29.46 -16.21
C GLN A 145 10.23 27.98 -15.84
N PHE A 146 10.07 27.06 -16.79
CA PHE A 146 10.26 25.63 -16.53
C PHE A 146 11.70 25.32 -16.08
N ARG A 147 12.71 26.01 -16.62
CA ARG A 147 14.10 25.91 -16.12
C ARG A 147 14.27 26.39 -14.69
N ILE A 148 13.61 27.48 -14.30
CA ILE A 148 13.64 27.99 -12.91
C ILE A 148 12.89 27.03 -11.98
N LEU A 149 11.77 26.47 -12.42
CA LEU A 149 11.01 25.49 -11.63
C LEU A 149 11.78 24.18 -11.44
N TYR A 150 12.48 23.69 -12.47
CA TYR A 150 13.13 22.37 -12.47
C TYR A 150 14.63 22.40 -12.14
N VAL A 151 15.17 23.47 -11.52
CA VAL A 151 16.62 23.62 -11.22
C VAL A 151 17.21 22.36 -10.55
N SER A 152 16.52 21.82 -9.55
CA SER A 152 16.86 20.60 -8.80
C SER A 152 16.92 19.31 -9.63
N LEU A 153 16.34 19.29 -10.83
CA LEU A 153 16.22 18.10 -11.68
C LEU A 153 17.14 18.15 -12.92
N LEU A 154 17.78 19.29 -13.21
CA LEU A 154 18.50 19.50 -14.47
C LEU A 154 19.70 18.55 -14.66
N ASP A 155 20.37 18.17 -13.57
CA ASP A 155 21.57 17.31 -13.59
C ASP A 155 21.29 15.88 -14.08
N HIS A 156 20.03 15.45 -14.03
CA HIS A 156 19.58 14.12 -14.50
C HIS A 156 18.54 14.21 -15.63
N HIS A 157 17.84 15.34 -15.78
CA HIS A 157 16.70 15.50 -16.67
C HIS A 157 16.72 16.81 -17.47
N SER A 158 17.88 17.14 -18.04
CA SER A 158 18.14 18.42 -18.75
C SER A 158 17.19 18.75 -19.92
N THR A 159 16.49 17.79 -20.51
CA THR A 159 15.55 18.01 -21.63
C THR A 159 14.12 18.34 -21.20
N MET A 160 13.70 17.96 -19.99
CA MET A 160 12.32 18.15 -19.49
C MET A 160 11.82 19.61 -19.51
N PRO A 161 12.64 20.66 -19.28
CA PRO A 161 12.17 22.04 -19.44
C PRO A 161 11.80 22.39 -20.89
N SER A 162 12.51 21.83 -21.88
CA SER A 162 12.23 22.05 -23.31
C SER A 162 10.97 21.31 -23.75
N GLU A 163 10.83 20.05 -23.32
CA GLU A 163 9.68 19.18 -23.62
C GLU A 163 8.39 19.76 -23.05
N HIS A 164 8.36 20.08 -21.74
CA HIS A 164 7.19 20.67 -21.11
C HIS A 164 6.87 22.07 -21.63
N ALA A 165 7.86 22.88 -22.01
CA ALA A 165 7.59 24.18 -22.63
C ALA A 165 6.91 24.05 -24.01
N LEU A 166 7.34 23.09 -24.84
CA LEU A 166 6.73 22.81 -26.14
C LEU A 166 5.29 22.28 -26.00
N LEU A 167 5.07 21.31 -25.12
CA LEU A 167 3.73 20.78 -24.83
C LEU A 167 2.80 21.88 -24.29
N GLN A 168 3.29 22.69 -23.34
CA GLN A 168 2.52 23.77 -22.77
C GLN A 168 2.17 24.88 -23.78
N GLU A 169 3.08 25.18 -24.71
CA GLU A 169 2.81 26.13 -25.79
C GLU A 169 1.75 25.59 -26.76
N ALA A 170 1.80 24.30 -27.10
CA ALA A 170 0.80 23.66 -27.95
C ALA A 170 -0.60 23.68 -27.29
N GLU A 171 -0.70 23.29 -26.01
CA GLU A 171 -1.96 23.40 -25.23
C GLU A 171 -2.54 24.82 -25.26
N ILE A 172 -1.71 25.83 -25.03
CA ILE A 172 -2.13 27.23 -24.99
C ILE A 172 -2.49 27.71 -26.40
N HIS A 173 -1.71 27.37 -27.42
CA HIS A 173 -2.03 27.67 -28.82
C HIS A 173 -3.39 27.11 -29.19
N ASP A 174 -3.60 25.81 -28.99
CA ASP A 174 -4.78 25.12 -29.48
C ASP A 174 -6.06 25.58 -28.77
N ARG A 175 -6.01 25.84 -27.45
CA ARG A 175 -7.15 26.36 -26.68
C ARG A 175 -7.43 27.87 -26.84
N THR A 176 -6.61 28.64 -27.58
CA THR A 176 -6.76 30.12 -27.68
C THR A 176 -6.88 30.64 -29.12
N ASN A 177 -7.04 31.96 -29.25
CA ASN A 177 -7.03 32.70 -30.52
C ASN A 177 -5.94 33.79 -30.53
N LYS A 178 -5.73 34.45 -31.68
CA LYS A 178 -4.70 35.48 -31.90
C LYS A 178 -4.66 36.61 -30.87
N VAL A 179 -5.79 36.96 -30.24
CA VAL A 179 -5.88 38.02 -29.22
C VAL A 179 -5.60 37.47 -27.82
N SER A 180 -6.18 36.32 -27.47
CA SER A 180 -6.08 35.72 -26.13
C SER A 180 -4.75 35.00 -25.86
N TYR A 181 -4.09 34.47 -26.88
CA TYR A 181 -2.87 33.64 -26.77
C TYR A 181 -1.80 34.24 -25.84
N ARG A 182 -1.40 35.50 -26.07
CA ARG A 182 -0.33 36.15 -25.30
C ARG A 182 -0.69 36.25 -23.81
N ASN A 183 -1.95 36.58 -23.50
CA ASN A 183 -2.42 36.71 -22.12
C ASN A 183 -2.51 35.34 -21.43
N ALA A 184 -2.87 34.29 -22.16
CA ALA A 184 -2.85 32.91 -21.67
C ALA A 184 -1.42 32.42 -21.37
N CYS A 185 -0.43 32.72 -22.22
CA CYS A 185 0.98 32.45 -21.93
C CYS A 185 1.46 33.17 -20.67
N ILE A 186 1.13 34.47 -20.50
CA ILE A 186 1.49 35.26 -19.31
C ILE A 186 0.81 34.70 -18.05
N SER A 187 -0.46 34.28 -18.14
CA SER A 187 -1.19 33.65 -17.04
C SER A 187 -0.58 32.31 -16.63
N CYS A 188 -0.20 31.48 -17.60
CA CYS A 188 0.51 30.21 -17.35
C CYS A 188 1.89 30.44 -16.70
N ILE A 189 2.65 31.42 -17.18
CA ILE A 189 3.91 31.87 -16.57
C ILE A 189 3.69 32.32 -15.11
N ALA A 190 2.61 33.02 -14.81
CA ALA A 190 2.25 33.41 -13.44
C ALA A 190 1.79 32.23 -12.57
N ALA A 191 1.19 31.19 -13.15
CA ALA A 191 0.84 29.95 -12.45
C ALA A 191 2.09 29.08 -12.17
N LEU A 192 3.00 28.94 -13.15
CA LEU A 192 4.28 28.23 -13.00
C LEU A 192 5.11 28.80 -11.85
N LYS A 193 5.19 30.14 -11.75
CA LYS A 193 5.88 30.84 -10.65
C LYS A 193 5.31 30.58 -9.25
N LYS A 194 4.08 30.06 -9.14
CA LYS A 194 3.43 29.72 -7.86
C LYS A 194 3.56 28.24 -7.47
N ARG A 195 4.11 27.39 -8.35
CA ARG A 195 4.28 25.97 -8.05
C ARG A 195 5.46 25.78 -7.08
N PRO A 196 5.34 24.93 -6.04
CA PRO A 196 6.49 24.58 -5.21
C PRO A 196 7.57 23.86 -6.03
N PRO A 197 8.87 24.11 -5.78
CA PRO A 197 9.95 23.47 -6.51
C PRO A 197 9.93 21.95 -6.27
N PRO A 198 10.17 21.12 -7.30
CA PRO A 198 10.13 19.67 -7.17
C PRO A 198 11.44 19.11 -6.62
N ASP A 199 11.31 18.09 -5.76
CA ASP A 199 12.38 17.21 -5.30
C ASP A 199 12.64 16.05 -6.28
N SER A 200 11.62 15.64 -7.04
CA SER A 200 11.63 14.50 -7.95
C SER A 200 10.84 14.77 -9.23
N THR A 201 11.12 14.01 -10.30
CA THR A 201 10.31 14.03 -11.54
C THR A 201 8.86 13.60 -11.34
N ARG A 202 8.54 12.94 -10.22
CA ARG A 202 7.18 12.55 -9.81
C ARG A 202 6.44 13.59 -8.98
N HIS A 203 7.10 14.69 -8.60
CA HIS A 203 6.52 15.70 -7.71
C HIS A 203 5.29 16.39 -8.37
N PRO A 204 4.21 16.69 -7.62
CA PRO A 204 2.96 17.19 -8.21
C PRO A 204 3.07 18.44 -9.09
N SER A 205 4.09 19.29 -8.87
CA SER A 205 4.37 20.47 -9.70
C SER A 205 4.84 20.17 -11.13
N VAL A 206 5.29 18.95 -11.43
CA VAL A 206 5.98 18.59 -12.68
C VAL A 206 4.98 18.24 -13.77
N GLY A 207 5.06 18.95 -14.91
CA GLY A 207 4.20 18.75 -16.07
C GLY A 207 3.55 20.04 -16.57
N THR A 208 2.66 19.91 -17.54
CA THR A 208 1.85 21.02 -18.07
C THR A 208 0.61 21.28 -17.22
N GLU A 209 -0.10 22.38 -17.49
CA GLU A 209 -1.41 22.68 -16.91
C GLU A 209 -2.44 21.59 -17.20
N ALA A 210 -2.49 21.05 -18.43
CA ALA A 210 -3.40 19.96 -18.74
C ALA A 210 -3.08 18.71 -17.92
N GLN A 211 -1.81 18.31 -17.83
CA GLN A 211 -1.38 17.14 -17.04
C GLN A 211 -1.66 17.32 -15.53
N LEU A 212 -1.51 18.53 -14.99
CA LEU A 212 -1.85 18.80 -13.58
C LEU A 212 -3.37 18.80 -13.36
N ALA A 213 -4.16 19.34 -14.30
CA ALA A 213 -5.62 19.30 -14.23
C ALA A 213 -6.18 17.88 -14.38
N GLU A 214 -5.62 17.08 -15.27
CA GLU A 214 -5.94 15.66 -15.47
C GLU A 214 -5.67 14.85 -14.19
N ARG A 215 -4.48 14.98 -13.59
CA ARG A 215 -4.17 14.33 -12.30
C ARG A 215 -5.10 14.79 -11.17
N LYS A 216 -5.49 16.07 -11.14
CA LYS A 216 -6.46 16.59 -10.17
C LYS A 216 -7.85 15.97 -10.37
N ALA A 217 -8.34 15.91 -11.60
CA ALA A 217 -9.63 15.29 -11.92
C ALA A 217 -9.63 13.77 -11.67
N ALA A 218 -8.51 13.09 -11.93
CA ALA A 218 -8.32 11.69 -11.60
C ALA A 218 -8.32 11.46 -10.07
N LEU A 219 -7.63 12.32 -9.30
CA LEU A 219 -7.65 12.27 -7.84
C LEU A 219 -9.03 12.58 -7.25
N GLU A 220 -9.78 13.53 -7.82
CA GLU A 220 -11.16 13.84 -7.45
C GLU A 220 -12.10 12.65 -7.76
N THR A 221 -11.92 12.01 -8.92
CA THR A 221 -12.66 10.78 -9.29
C THR A 221 -12.33 9.61 -8.37
N PHE A 222 -11.06 9.45 -7.99
CA PHE A 222 -10.60 8.43 -7.04
C PHE A 222 -11.15 8.67 -5.64
N THR A 223 -11.08 9.91 -5.15
CA THR A 223 -11.50 10.28 -3.78
C THR A 223 -13.01 10.20 -3.61
N SER A 224 -13.77 10.51 -4.67
CA SER A 224 -15.24 10.36 -4.69
C SER A 224 -15.73 8.94 -4.99
N LEU A 225 -14.82 7.97 -5.24
CA LEU A 225 -15.20 6.60 -5.53
C LEU A 225 -15.56 5.81 -4.25
N ALA A 226 -16.82 5.91 -3.85
CA ALA A 226 -17.42 4.96 -2.93
C ALA A 226 -17.42 3.55 -3.55
N LEU A 227 -16.78 2.59 -2.88
CA LEU A 227 -16.86 1.18 -3.29
C LEU A 227 -18.25 0.62 -2.96
N SER A 228 -18.79 -0.21 -3.85
CA SER A 228 -20.07 -0.90 -3.64
C SER A 228 -20.00 -2.34 -4.14
N THR A 229 -20.77 -3.22 -3.51
CA THR A 229 -20.83 -4.67 -3.81
C THR A 229 -20.93 -4.96 -5.32
N PRO A 230 -21.85 -4.36 -6.11
CA PRO A 230 -21.97 -4.66 -7.55
C PRO A 230 -20.74 -4.30 -8.40
N MET A 231 -19.83 -3.44 -7.90
CA MET A 231 -18.58 -3.10 -8.57
C MET A 231 -17.46 -4.11 -8.29
N LEU A 232 -17.55 -4.83 -7.18
CA LEU A 232 -16.56 -5.79 -6.69
C LEU A 232 -16.91 -7.24 -7.03
N GLU A 233 -18.19 -7.56 -7.21
CA GLU A 233 -18.67 -8.87 -7.63
C GLU A 233 -17.93 -9.44 -8.87
N PRO A 234 -17.64 -8.66 -9.94
CA PRO A 234 -16.86 -9.12 -11.09
C PRO A 234 -15.35 -9.25 -10.85
N LEU A 235 -14.88 -8.97 -9.62
CA LEU A 235 -13.48 -9.01 -9.18
C LEU A 235 -13.24 -10.06 -8.07
N LEU A 236 -14.25 -10.83 -7.69
CA LEU A 236 -14.13 -11.88 -6.68
C LEU A 236 -13.23 -13.02 -7.19
N LEU A 237 -12.35 -13.53 -6.31
CA LEU A 237 -11.49 -14.67 -6.60
C LEU A 237 -12.30 -15.90 -7.04
N ALA A 238 -11.85 -16.55 -8.11
CA ALA A 238 -12.47 -17.78 -8.60
C ALA A 238 -12.53 -18.86 -7.48
N PRO A 239 -13.66 -19.57 -7.30
CA PRO A 239 -13.80 -20.60 -6.25
C PRO A 239 -12.69 -21.66 -6.28
N GLU A 240 -12.16 -21.98 -7.44
CA GLU A 240 -11.04 -22.92 -7.68
C GLU A 240 -9.76 -22.50 -6.92
N ARG A 241 -9.57 -21.20 -6.70
CA ARG A 241 -8.47 -20.65 -5.92
C ARG A 241 -8.65 -20.84 -4.41
N LEU A 242 -9.91 -20.90 -3.96
CA LEU A 242 -10.34 -21.01 -2.56
C LEU A 242 -10.57 -22.48 -2.13
N LYS A 243 -10.82 -23.38 -3.09
CA LYS A 243 -11.07 -24.83 -2.89
C LYS A 243 -9.89 -25.64 -2.34
N ALA A 244 -8.74 -25.04 -2.08
CA ALA A 244 -7.56 -25.73 -1.56
C ALA A 244 -7.67 -26.18 -0.08
N LEU A 245 -8.61 -25.60 0.68
CA LEU A 245 -8.82 -25.93 2.10
C LEU A 245 -10.01 -26.87 2.29
N GLY A 246 -11.20 -26.47 1.80
CA GLY A 246 -12.46 -27.18 2.01
C GLY A 246 -12.93 -27.21 3.47
N TYR A 247 -14.05 -27.87 3.74
CA TYR A 247 -14.49 -28.18 5.09
C TYR A 247 -13.67 -29.36 5.64
N LEU A 248 -12.54 -29.03 6.26
CA LEU A 248 -11.82 -29.96 7.13
C LEU A 248 -12.62 -30.12 8.44
N GLY A 249 -12.48 -31.28 9.10
CA GLY A 249 -13.32 -31.69 10.23
C GLY A 249 -12.92 -31.06 11.57
N PRO A 250 -12.97 -31.80 12.69
CA PRO A 250 -12.33 -31.35 13.93
C PRO A 250 -10.80 -31.37 13.77
N GLY A 251 -10.15 -30.36 14.34
CA GLY A 251 -8.69 -30.18 14.34
C GLY A 251 -8.24 -29.37 15.57
N GLY A 252 -6.96 -29.03 15.65
CA GLY A 252 -6.35 -28.49 16.87
C GLY A 252 -5.79 -29.56 17.82
N ASP A 253 -5.64 -30.80 17.34
CA ASP A 253 -5.06 -31.94 18.04
C ASP A 253 -3.54 -31.81 18.30
N GLN A 254 -2.85 -30.97 17.51
CA GLN A 254 -1.40 -30.79 17.57
C GLN A 254 -1.05 -29.28 17.55
N PRO A 255 -1.43 -28.52 18.59
CA PRO A 255 -1.32 -27.06 18.57
C PRO A 255 0.13 -26.56 18.43
N SER A 256 1.08 -27.24 19.09
CA SER A 256 2.51 -26.93 19.04
C SER A 256 3.32 -27.95 18.24
N ALA A 257 4.46 -27.52 17.70
CA ALA A 257 5.48 -28.34 17.04
C ALA A 257 6.63 -28.75 17.97
N THR A 258 6.53 -28.49 19.28
CA THR A 258 7.52 -28.85 20.31
C THR A 258 8.05 -30.28 20.15
N ASP A 259 9.34 -30.46 20.41
CA ASP A 259 10.12 -31.70 20.29
C ASP A 259 10.19 -32.29 18.86
N ARG A 260 9.71 -31.57 17.83
CA ARG A 260 9.84 -31.97 16.43
C ARG A 260 11.05 -31.32 15.79
N GLN A 261 11.74 -32.08 14.95
CA GLN A 261 12.74 -31.56 14.03
C GLN A 261 12.05 -30.72 12.94
N ALA A 262 12.60 -29.54 12.66
CA ALA A 262 12.18 -28.63 11.60
C ALA A 262 13.39 -27.99 10.91
N ASP A 263 13.22 -27.54 9.68
CA ASP A 263 14.25 -26.77 8.96
C ASP A 263 14.01 -25.27 9.14
N CYS A 264 15.06 -24.55 9.55
CA CYS A 264 14.95 -23.12 9.84
C CYS A 264 14.82 -22.29 8.56
N ASP A 265 13.75 -21.52 8.40
CA ASP A 265 13.51 -20.75 7.16
C ASP A 265 14.58 -19.67 6.91
N ARG A 266 15.31 -19.25 7.96
CA ARG A 266 16.34 -18.21 7.90
C ARG A 266 17.71 -18.71 7.46
N CYS A 267 18.28 -19.67 8.20
CA CYS A 267 19.63 -20.20 7.93
C CYS A 267 19.63 -21.51 7.13
N LYS A 268 18.46 -22.14 6.91
CA LYS A 268 18.26 -23.44 6.25
C LYS A 268 18.96 -24.63 6.92
N GLY A 269 19.38 -24.50 8.18
CA GLY A 269 19.81 -25.61 9.02
C GLY A 269 18.65 -26.21 9.82
N SER A 270 18.66 -27.52 10.01
CA SER A 270 17.69 -28.23 10.86
C SER A 270 17.91 -27.92 12.34
N PHE A 271 16.83 -27.88 13.11
CA PHE A 271 16.80 -27.67 14.56
C PHE A 271 15.63 -28.45 15.17
N ILE A 272 15.53 -28.49 16.51
CA ILE A 272 14.36 -29.04 17.22
C ILE A 272 13.59 -27.84 17.80
N VAL A 273 12.28 -27.80 17.55
CA VAL A 273 11.41 -26.76 18.14
C VAL A 273 11.29 -27.02 19.65
N LYS A 274 11.68 -26.06 20.48
CA LYS A 274 11.54 -26.08 21.94
C LYS A 274 10.54 -25.02 22.40
N ASP A 275 9.84 -25.30 23.50
CA ASP A 275 9.06 -24.28 24.22
C ASP A 275 9.96 -23.42 25.13
N ASP A 276 11.11 -23.99 25.53
CA ASP A 276 12.22 -23.35 26.26
C ASP A 276 13.30 -22.78 25.31
N PHE A 277 14.31 -22.11 25.88
CA PHE A 277 15.40 -21.45 25.15
C PHE A 277 16.11 -22.37 24.13
N ASP A 278 16.36 -21.83 22.94
CA ASP A 278 17.37 -22.37 22.03
C ASP A 278 18.76 -21.82 22.39
N ASP A 279 19.68 -22.73 22.73
CA ASP A 279 21.08 -22.45 23.04
C ASP A 279 21.87 -22.06 21.76
N THR A 280 21.37 -22.42 20.57
CA THR A 280 22.05 -22.15 19.30
C THR A 280 21.37 -21.02 18.54
N ALA A 281 21.90 -19.80 18.68
CA ALA A 281 21.35 -18.65 17.99
C ALA A 281 21.50 -18.73 16.45
N CYS A 282 20.38 -18.57 15.74
CA CYS A 282 20.33 -18.56 14.28
C CYS A 282 21.08 -17.34 13.73
N LYS A 283 22.07 -17.57 12.87
CA LYS A 283 22.83 -16.51 12.18
C LYS A 283 22.41 -16.46 10.72
N PHE A 284 21.81 -15.36 10.27
CA PHE A 284 21.19 -15.26 8.94
C PHE A 284 21.34 -13.87 8.28
N HIS A 285 20.87 -13.78 7.03
CA HIS A 285 20.64 -12.52 6.30
C HIS A 285 19.14 -12.43 6.00
N TRP A 286 18.42 -11.48 6.62
CA TRP A 286 16.99 -11.27 6.30
C TRP A 286 16.78 -10.74 4.87
N GLY A 287 17.79 -10.08 4.31
CA GLY A 287 17.73 -9.43 3.01
C GLY A 287 17.99 -10.39 1.84
N LYS A 288 17.04 -10.42 0.91
CA LYS A 288 17.17 -11.09 -0.39
C LYS A 288 18.42 -10.60 -1.14
N VAL A 289 19.07 -11.51 -1.86
CA VAL A 289 20.23 -11.17 -2.71
C VAL A 289 19.74 -10.47 -3.98
N GLN A 290 20.27 -9.28 -4.26
CA GLN A 290 19.98 -8.50 -5.46
C GLN A 290 21.24 -8.30 -6.31
N PHE A 291 21.06 -8.06 -7.61
CA PHE A 291 22.14 -7.65 -8.52
C PHE A 291 22.20 -6.13 -8.60
N ILE A 292 23.33 -5.53 -8.23
CA ILE A 292 23.61 -4.11 -8.43
C ILE A 292 24.72 -3.93 -9.46
N LYS A 293 24.77 -2.75 -10.09
CA LYS A 293 25.91 -2.32 -10.90
C LYS A 293 26.78 -1.36 -10.09
N LEU A 294 28.02 -1.76 -9.79
CA LEU A 294 29.04 -0.88 -9.18
C LEU A 294 30.22 -0.80 -10.15
N SER A 295 30.70 0.41 -10.43
CA SER A 295 31.83 0.66 -11.35
C SER A 295 31.72 0.00 -12.75
N GLY A 296 30.50 -0.33 -13.19
CA GLY A 296 30.21 -1.04 -14.44
C GLY A 296 29.99 -2.55 -14.29
N GLU A 297 30.53 -3.17 -13.24
CA GLU A 297 30.41 -4.60 -12.96
C GLU A 297 29.07 -4.97 -12.29
N LYS A 298 28.58 -6.18 -12.57
CA LYS A 298 27.39 -6.74 -11.89
C LYS A 298 27.82 -7.50 -10.63
N GLN A 299 27.55 -6.95 -9.46
CA GLN A 299 27.81 -7.61 -8.18
C GLN A 299 26.50 -8.08 -7.53
N ARG A 300 26.53 -9.24 -6.87
CA ARG A 300 25.43 -9.76 -6.06
C ARG A 300 25.63 -9.28 -4.63
N VAL A 301 24.66 -8.57 -4.05
CA VAL A 301 24.70 -8.09 -2.66
C VAL A 301 23.45 -8.48 -1.89
N HIS A 302 23.56 -8.64 -0.57
CA HIS A 302 22.41 -8.80 0.31
C HIS A 302 21.72 -7.46 0.59
N THR A 303 20.39 -7.38 0.44
CA THR A 303 19.62 -6.13 0.69
C THR A 303 19.63 -5.65 2.15
N CYS A 304 20.01 -6.50 3.10
CA CYS A 304 20.03 -6.20 4.54
C CYS A 304 21.29 -5.45 5.02
N CYS A 305 22.43 -5.66 4.37
CA CYS A 305 23.73 -5.16 4.80
C CYS A 305 24.61 -4.64 3.66
N SER A 306 24.14 -4.71 2.41
CA SER A 306 24.87 -4.39 1.17
C SER A 306 26.18 -5.17 0.95
N GLN A 307 26.48 -6.19 1.76
CA GLN A 307 27.67 -7.03 1.61
C GLN A 307 27.55 -7.92 0.36
N GLN A 308 28.67 -8.13 -0.31
CA GLN A 308 28.78 -8.98 -1.50
C GLN A 308 28.54 -10.45 -1.14
N HIS A 309 27.62 -11.10 -1.85
CA HIS A 309 27.28 -12.50 -1.65
C HIS A 309 28.30 -13.44 -2.34
N PRO A 310 28.81 -14.48 -1.66
CA PRO A 310 28.47 -14.92 -0.31
C PRO A 310 29.14 -14.08 0.79
N ALA A 311 28.37 -13.71 1.82
CA ALA A 311 28.82 -12.94 2.97
C ALA A 311 28.48 -13.65 4.29
N ILE A 312 29.30 -13.40 5.33
CA ILE A 312 28.99 -13.80 6.72
C ILE A 312 27.63 -13.19 7.12
N PRO A 313 26.72 -13.95 7.76
CA PRO A 313 25.45 -13.44 8.27
C PRO A 313 25.54 -12.11 9.04
N CYS A 314 24.61 -11.19 8.76
CA CYS A 314 24.57 -9.87 9.42
C CYS A 314 23.54 -9.75 10.56
N GLU A 315 22.71 -10.78 10.78
CA GLU A 315 21.70 -10.80 11.83
C GLU A 315 21.76 -12.09 12.65
N VAL A 316 21.37 -11.99 13.93
CA VAL A 316 21.30 -13.08 14.90
C VAL A 316 19.89 -13.08 15.50
N GLY A 317 19.28 -14.25 15.68
CA GLY A 317 17.92 -14.39 16.21
C GLY A 317 17.54 -15.84 16.52
N ALA A 318 16.25 -16.10 16.74
CA ALA A 318 15.77 -17.46 16.93
C ALA A 318 15.84 -18.28 15.62
N HIS A 319 15.99 -19.61 15.77
CA HIS A 319 15.59 -20.53 14.71
C HIS A 319 14.06 -20.51 14.57
N VAL A 320 13.55 -20.49 13.35
CA VAL A 320 12.11 -20.34 13.07
C VAL A 320 11.70 -21.18 11.85
N PHE A 321 10.47 -21.67 11.84
CA PHE A 321 9.94 -22.53 10.77
C PHE A 321 8.61 -21.99 10.22
N TYR A 322 8.25 -22.40 8.99
CA TYR A 322 7.05 -21.94 8.31
C TYR A 322 6.24 -23.10 7.71
N GLU A 323 5.02 -23.29 8.22
CA GLU A 323 4.09 -24.32 7.76
C GLU A 323 3.11 -23.71 6.75
N THR A 324 2.94 -24.37 5.60
CA THR A 324 2.00 -23.93 4.54
C THR A 324 0.95 -24.96 4.15
N ASP A 325 1.11 -26.24 4.55
CA ASP A 325 0.14 -27.30 4.28
C ASP A 325 -1.18 -27.04 5.04
N PRO A 326 -2.33 -26.93 4.34
CA PRO A 326 -3.65 -26.81 4.96
C PRO A 326 -3.92 -27.80 6.08
N LYS A 327 -3.48 -29.06 5.95
CA LYS A 327 -3.74 -30.14 6.92
C LYS A 327 -2.95 -29.95 8.20
N ILE A 328 -1.69 -29.56 8.09
CA ILE A 328 -0.85 -29.24 9.25
C ILE A 328 -1.39 -27.98 9.94
N LEU A 329 -1.71 -26.93 9.17
CA LEU A 329 -2.30 -25.71 9.72
C LEU A 329 -3.64 -26.00 10.43
N HIS A 330 -4.43 -26.96 9.95
CA HIS A 330 -5.68 -27.40 10.57
C HIS A 330 -5.48 -28.25 11.84
N SER A 331 -4.51 -29.18 11.88
CA SER A 331 -4.18 -29.90 13.13
C SER A 331 -3.56 -29.00 14.19
N ARG A 332 -2.91 -27.90 13.77
CA ARG A 332 -2.42 -26.82 14.64
C ARG A 332 -3.54 -25.93 15.23
N TYR A 333 -4.63 -25.76 14.49
CA TYR A 333 -5.86 -25.05 14.93
C TYR A 333 -6.95 -25.19 13.85
N PRO A 334 -8.21 -25.52 14.20
CA PRO A 334 -9.24 -25.82 13.20
C PRO A 334 -9.64 -24.58 12.40
N PHE A 335 -9.76 -24.76 11.08
CA PHE A 335 -10.31 -23.76 10.17
C PHE A 335 -11.84 -23.71 10.31
N THR A 336 -12.39 -22.62 10.85
CA THR A 336 -13.84 -22.30 10.82
C THR A 336 -14.31 -21.86 9.41
N PRO A 337 -15.60 -21.56 9.14
CA PRO A 337 -15.97 -20.64 8.07
C PRO A 337 -15.89 -19.18 8.58
N SER A 338 -16.39 -18.24 7.78
CA SER A 338 -17.02 -17.01 8.31
C SER A 338 -18.49 -17.28 8.65
N ASP A 339 -18.99 -16.67 9.73
CA ASP A 339 -20.36 -16.85 10.21
C ASP A 339 -21.42 -16.18 9.31
N ALA A 340 -22.70 -16.42 9.58
CA ALA A 340 -23.80 -15.64 8.99
C ALA A 340 -23.94 -14.27 9.68
N ASP A 341 -24.55 -13.29 9.00
CA ASP A 341 -24.86 -11.98 9.62
C ASP A 341 -26.13 -12.06 10.49
N ASP A 342 -26.04 -12.79 11.60
CA ASP A 342 -27.14 -13.01 12.55
C ASP A 342 -27.57 -11.72 13.27
N SER A 343 -26.76 -10.66 13.23
CA SER A 343 -27.02 -9.36 13.90
C SER A 343 -27.37 -8.22 12.96
N GLY A 344 -27.21 -8.36 11.64
CA GLY A 344 -27.39 -7.28 10.68
C GLY A 344 -26.36 -6.15 10.84
N THR A 345 -25.16 -6.48 11.33
CA THR A 345 -24.09 -5.52 11.66
C THR A 345 -22.83 -5.71 10.82
N ALA A 346 -22.77 -6.76 9.99
CA ALA A 346 -21.62 -7.02 9.15
C ALA A 346 -21.43 -5.93 8.07
N LEU A 347 -20.18 -5.60 7.79
CA LEU A 347 -19.81 -4.71 6.69
C LEU A 347 -20.17 -5.39 5.35
N SER A 348 -20.62 -4.62 4.37
CA SER A 348 -20.76 -5.11 2.99
C SER A 348 -19.40 -5.31 2.32
N ILE A 349 -18.41 -4.49 2.68
CA ILE A 349 -17.03 -4.49 2.19
C ILE A 349 -16.10 -4.13 3.35
N ALA A 350 -15.03 -4.90 3.53
CA ALA A 350 -13.99 -4.64 4.50
C ALA A 350 -12.59 -4.83 3.88
N GLY A 351 -11.67 -3.90 4.13
CA GLY A 351 -10.23 -4.13 3.94
C GLY A 351 -9.69 -4.91 5.14
N LEU A 352 -8.86 -5.94 4.89
CA LEU A 352 -8.29 -6.82 5.89
C LEU A 352 -6.79 -7.02 5.64
N ASP A 353 -5.99 -6.93 6.70
CA ASP A 353 -4.57 -7.28 6.71
C ASP A 353 -4.17 -7.75 8.14
N CYS A 354 -3.23 -8.69 8.24
CA CYS A 354 -2.88 -9.38 9.49
C CYS A 354 -1.36 -9.46 9.72
N GLU A 355 -0.92 -9.19 10.94
CA GLU A 355 0.48 -9.35 11.35
C GLU A 355 0.72 -10.73 11.97
N MET A 356 1.83 -11.38 11.59
CA MET A 356 2.20 -12.72 12.07
C MET A 356 3.59 -12.75 12.71
N VAL A 357 3.72 -13.60 13.74
CA VAL A 357 4.96 -13.85 14.50
C VAL A 357 5.30 -15.34 14.55
N TYR A 358 6.58 -15.66 14.71
CA TYR A 358 7.04 -17.05 14.78
C TYR A 358 6.81 -17.62 16.18
N THR A 359 6.23 -18.83 16.26
CA THR A 359 5.91 -19.50 17.53
C THR A 359 6.28 -20.98 17.47
N THR A 360 6.23 -21.64 18.63
CA THR A 360 6.31 -23.10 18.74
C THR A 360 5.24 -23.82 17.93
N GLY A 361 4.09 -23.17 17.67
CA GLY A 361 3.04 -23.63 16.76
C GLY A 361 3.10 -23.05 15.35
N GLY A 362 4.29 -22.69 14.84
CA GLY A 362 4.53 -22.13 13.51
C GLY A 362 4.29 -20.62 13.45
N MET A 363 4.05 -20.07 12.27
CA MET A 363 3.59 -18.67 12.15
C MET A 363 2.16 -18.54 12.68
N ARG A 364 1.97 -17.66 13.65
CA ARG A 364 0.67 -17.38 14.30
C ARG A 364 0.32 -15.90 14.18
N LEU A 365 -0.99 -15.65 14.16
CA LEU A 365 -1.60 -14.33 14.14
C LEU A 365 -1.27 -13.56 15.44
N ALA A 366 -0.87 -12.30 15.30
CA ALA A 366 -0.49 -11.43 16.41
C ALA A 366 -1.20 -10.07 16.37
N ARG A 367 -1.72 -9.62 15.22
CA ARG A 367 -2.58 -8.44 15.08
C ARG A 367 -3.56 -8.64 13.93
N ILE A 368 -4.78 -8.11 14.07
CA ILE A 368 -5.77 -8.03 12.99
C ILE A 368 -6.12 -6.57 12.77
N SER A 369 -6.01 -6.07 11.53
CA SER A 369 -6.52 -4.77 11.13
C SER A 369 -7.67 -4.92 10.13
N VAL A 370 -8.80 -4.28 10.43
CA VAL A 370 -9.98 -4.20 9.53
C VAL A 370 -10.40 -2.75 9.34
N VAL A 371 -10.57 -2.36 8.08
CA VAL A 371 -11.10 -1.05 7.67
C VAL A 371 -12.38 -1.19 6.86
N ASP A 372 -13.27 -0.21 6.92
CA ASP A 372 -14.48 -0.18 6.08
C ASP A 372 -14.20 0.27 4.63
N ALA A 373 -15.24 0.30 3.78
CA ALA A 373 -15.17 0.77 2.40
C ALA A 373 -14.61 2.21 2.22
N ALA A 374 -14.63 3.04 3.27
CA ALA A 374 -14.08 4.39 3.28
C ALA A 374 -12.63 4.45 3.80
N GLY A 375 -12.07 3.33 4.30
CA GLY A 375 -10.74 3.26 4.90
C GLY A 375 -10.71 3.65 6.39
N ARG A 376 -11.87 3.69 7.07
CA ARG A 376 -11.96 3.96 8.52
C ARG A 376 -11.70 2.66 9.28
N ILE A 377 -10.90 2.72 10.34
CA ILE A 377 -10.61 1.58 11.21
C ILE A 377 -11.89 1.13 11.92
N VAL A 378 -12.22 -0.15 11.82
CA VAL A 378 -13.38 -0.79 12.48
C VAL A 378 -12.92 -1.80 13.53
N PHE A 379 -11.78 -2.48 13.30
CA PHE A 379 -11.17 -3.43 14.21
C PHE A 379 -9.64 -3.30 14.12
N ASP A 380 -8.95 -3.16 15.24
CA ASP A 380 -7.49 -3.11 15.32
C ASP A 380 -7.07 -3.63 16.71
N GLU A 381 -6.73 -4.91 16.80
CA GLU A 381 -6.52 -5.61 18.07
C GLU A 381 -5.29 -6.54 17.99
N LEU A 382 -4.53 -6.61 19.09
CA LEU A 382 -3.47 -7.60 19.27
C LEU A 382 -4.05 -8.95 19.71
N VAL A 383 -3.53 -10.03 19.13
CA VAL A 383 -3.97 -11.40 19.37
C VAL A 383 -2.99 -12.12 20.29
N ARG A 384 -3.52 -12.57 21.43
CA ARG A 384 -2.83 -13.32 22.48
C ARG A 384 -2.57 -14.75 22.02
N MET A 385 -1.38 -15.26 22.32
CA MET A 385 -1.06 -16.67 22.03
C MET A 385 -1.91 -17.63 22.87
N GLU A 386 -2.27 -18.75 22.26
CA GLU A 386 -3.04 -19.82 22.90
C GLU A 386 -2.21 -20.53 23.98
N PRO A 387 -2.84 -21.14 25.02
CA PRO A 387 -2.11 -21.90 26.03
C PRO A 387 -1.24 -23.01 25.41
N GLY A 388 0.04 -23.06 25.80
CA GLY A 388 1.02 -23.99 25.22
C GLY A 388 1.65 -23.52 23.90
N ILE A 389 1.44 -22.27 23.49
CA ILE A 389 2.14 -21.65 22.35
C ILE A 389 2.98 -20.48 22.85
N THR A 390 4.31 -20.55 22.65
CA THR A 390 5.23 -19.44 22.95
C THR A 390 5.77 -18.83 21.65
N VAL A 391 5.99 -17.51 21.64
CA VAL A 391 6.71 -16.83 20.55
C VAL A 391 8.15 -17.30 20.60
N MET A 392 8.71 -17.75 19.45
CA MET A 392 10.07 -18.30 19.38
C MET A 392 11.07 -17.30 19.95
N TYR A 393 12.01 -17.74 20.78
CA TYR A 393 12.95 -16.86 21.45
C TYR A 393 14.34 -17.49 21.51
N VAL A 394 15.35 -16.64 21.66
CA VAL A 394 16.76 -17.05 21.75
C VAL A 394 17.39 -16.43 22.99
N HIS A 395 18.26 -17.19 23.65
CA HIS A 395 19.20 -16.67 24.63
C HIS A 395 20.57 -16.57 23.96
N TYR A 396 21.22 -15.40 23.98
CA TYR A 396 22.55 -15.28 23.41
C TYR A 396 23.49 -14.43 24.27
N ILE A 397 24.54 -15.09 24.76
CA ILE A 397 25.61 -14.45 25.53
C ILE A 397 26.57 -13.77 24.55
N LEU A 398 26.54 -12.43 24.51
CA LEU A 398 27.48 -11.63 23.72
C LEU A 398 28.86 -11.65 24.38
N MET A 399 29.76 -12.54 23.94
CA MET A 399 31.10 -12.71 24.53
C MET A 399 31.98 -11.43 24.52
N GLU A 400 31.62 -10.40 23.74
CA GLU A 400 32.29 -9.10 23.72
C GLU A 400 31.86 -8.14 24.85
N ARG A 401 30.81 -8.47 25.62
CA ARG A 401 30.36 -7.71 26.80
C ARG A 401 30.20 -8.66 27.99
N LEU A 402 30.91 -8.39 29.08
CA LEU A 402 30.88 -9.25 30.26
C LEU A 402 29.47 -9.28 30.87
N ASN A 403 28.84 -10.46 30.81
CA ASN A 403 27.69 -10.88 31.60
C ASN A 403 26.35 -10.12 31.38
N ASP A 404 26.15 -9.50 30.21
CA ASP A 404 24.81 -9.11 29.75
C ASP A 404 24.11 -10.34 29.13
N GLU A 405 23.24 -11.01 29.90
CA GLU A 405 22.35 -12.06 29.39
C GLU A 405 21.23 -11.43 28.55
N ILE A 406 21.32 -11.53 27.22
CA ILE A 406 20.29 -11.01 26.31
C ILE A 406 19.41 -12.17 25.83
N SER A 407 18.19 -12.21 26.36
CA SER A 407 17.08 -13.01 25.82
C SER A 407 16.16 -12.11 24.99
N PHE A 408 15.75 -12.54 23.80
CA PHE A 408 14.76 -11.80 23.00
C PHE A 408 13.81 -12.72 22.23
N SER A 409 12.53 -12.35 22.25
CA SER A 409 11.45 -13.05 21.54
C SER A 409 11.27 -12.51 20.12
N ASP A 410 11.04 -13.41 19.18
CA ASP A 410 11.02 -13.15 17.76
C ASP A 410 9.61 -12.81 17.26
N PHE A 411 9.15 -11.63 17.67
CA PHE A 411 7.93 -11.02 17.16
C PHE A 411 8.01 -10.61 15.68
N ASN A 412 9.06 -11.02 14.94
CA ASN A 412 9.22 -10.74 13.50
C ASN A 412 9.17 -9.22 13.17
N THR A 413 9.48 -8.35 14.14
CA THR A 413 9.08 -6.93 14.22
C THR A 413 9.32 -6.11 12.95
N ARG A 414 10.44 -6.34 12.24
CA ARG A 414 10.77 -5.69 10.97
C ARG A 414 9.67 -5.82 9.90
N PHE A 415 8.89 -6.88 9.95
CA PHE A 415 7.83 -7.19 8.98
C PHE A 415 6.42 -7.17 9.60
N SER A 416 6.30 -7.14 10.94
CA SER A 416 5.03 -7.26 11.67
C SER A 416 4.61 -6.01 12.45
N GLY A 417 5.53 -5.09 12.74
CA GLY A 417 5.31 -3.97 13.68
C GLY A 417 5.12 -4.39 15.16
N VAL A 418 4.96 -5.68 15.45
CA VAL A 418 4.72 -6.20 16.82
C VAL A 418 6.03 -6.22 17.60
N THR A 419 6.01 -5.65 18.81
CA THR A 419 7.19 -5.58 19.71
C THR A 419 7.01 -6.39 21.00
N ASN A 420 5.76 -6.62 21.42
CA ASN A 420 5.33 -7.46 22.54
C ASN A 420 3.86 -7.87 22.31
N LEU A 421 3.30 -8.70 23.20
CA LEU A 421 1.88 -9.07 23.21
C LEU A 421 1.27 -8.92 24.62
N ASP A 422 1.83 -8.02 25.44
CA ASP A 422 1.50 -7.90 26.87
C ASP A 422 0.10 -7.28 27.07
N ASP A 423 -0.28 -6.37 26.18
CA ASP A 423 -1.62 -5.76 26.09
C ASP A 423 -2.65 -6.65 25.34
N ALA A 424 -2.27 -7.83 24.85
CA ALA A 424 -3.16 -8.66 24.01
C ALA A 424 -4.25 -9.38 24.85
N VAL A 425 -5.51 -8.92 24.73
CA VAL A 425 -6.64 -9.40 25.56
C VAL A 425 -7.37 -10.60 24.95
N LEU A 426 -7.39 -10.72 23.63
CA LEU A 426 -8.16 -11.71 22.87
C LEU A 426 -7.24 -12.81 22.31
N ASP A 427 -7.53 -14.07 22.60
CA ASP A 427 -6.97 -15.21 21.84
C ASP A 427 -7.63 -15.35 20.45
N LEU A 428 -7.15 -16.28 19.62
CA LEU A 428 -7.64 -16.46 18.25
C LEU A 428 -9.15 -16.81 18.22
N SER A 429 -9.65 -17.54 19.20
CA SER A 429 -11.07 -17.88 19.31
C SER A 429 -11.91 -16.63 19.62
N ALA A 430 -11.53 -15.88 20.65
CA ALA A 430 -12.21 -14.65 21.05
C ALA A 430 -12.12 -13.56 19.96
N ALA A 431 -10.96 -13.42 19.30
CA ALA A 431 -10.73 -12.46 18.22
C ALA A 431 -11.61 -12.78 17.00
N ARG A 432 -11.67 -14.03 16.55
CA ARG A 432 -12.56 -14.45 15.44
C ARG A 432 -14.04 -14.24 15.78
N LYS A 433 -14.46 -14.53 17.02
CA LYS A 433 -15.84 -14.29 17.48
C LYS A 433 -16.20 -12.81 17.52
N ALA A 434 -15.24 -11.93 17.85
CA ALA A 434 -15.44 -10.48 17.76
C ALA A 434 -15.48 -10.01 16.29
N LEU A 435 -14.61 -10.56 15.43
CA LEU A 435 -14.56 -10.32 13.99
C LEU A 435 -15.91 -10.66 13.31
N GLY A 436 -16.58 -11.72 13.75
CA GLY A 436 -17.91 -12.12 13.26
C GLY A 436 -19.02 -11.07 13.44
N SER A 437 -18.82 -10.06 14.31
CA SER A 437 -19.77 -8.94 14.45
C SER A 437 -19.64 -7.87 13.35
N VAL A 438 -18.55 -7.89 12.57
CA VAL A 438 -18.22 -6.91 11.52
C VAL A 438 -17.90 -7.54 10.17
N ILE A 439 -17.57 -8.83 10.11
CA ILE A 439 -17.34 -9.62 8.89
C ILE A 439 -18.22 -10.87 8.95
N SER A 440 -19.10 -11.01 7.96
CA SER A 440 -19.89 -12.24 7.72
C SER A 440 -19.40 -12.96 6.46
N SER A 441 -19.98 -14.13 6.20
CA SER A 441 -19.85 -14.86 4.92
C SER A 441 -20.31 -14.09 3.68
N GLN A 442 -21.02 -12.95 3.83
CA GLN A 442 -21.47 -12.09 2.72
C GLN A 442 -20.64 -10.79 2.58
N THR A 443 -19.86 -10.40 3.59
CA THR A 443 -18.88 -9.30 3.49
C THR A 443 -17.88 -9.58 2.37
N ILE A 444 -17.52 -8.58 1.56
CA ILE A 444 -16.38 -8.69 0.64
C ILE A 444 -15.10 -8.32 1.38
N LEU A 445 -14.13 -9.23 1.42
CA LEU A 445 -12.80 -8.97 1.96
C LEU A 445 -11.86 -8.48 0.85
N ILE A 446 -11.27 -7.29 1.04
CA ILE A 446 -10.22 -6.73 0.19
C ILE A 446 -8.88 -6.86 0.91
N GLY A 447 -7.82 -7.25 0.19
CA GLY A 447 -6.48 -7.30 0.77
C GLY A 447 -5.38 -7.59 -0.25
N HIS A 448 -4.23 -8.05 0.24
CA HIS A 448 -3.06 -8.37 -0.58
C HIS A 448 -2.44 -9.68 -0.15
N ALA A 449 -2.51 -10.72 -1.00
CA ALA A 449 -2.14 -12.08 -0.64
C ALA A 449 -2.98 -12.66 0.53
N LEU A 450 -4.31 -12.44 0.48
CA LEU A 450 -5.30 -12.80 1.51
C LEU A 450 -5.29 -14.29 1.90
N ASP A 451 -4.71 -15.15 1.08
CA ASP A 451 -4.50 -16.55 1.45
C ASP A 451 -3.49 -16.71 2.61
N ASN A 452 -2.70 -15.69 2.96
CA ASN A 452 -1.87 -15.70 4.17
C ASN A 452 -2.71 -15.32 5.40
N ASP A 453 -3.46 -14.22 5.33
CA ASP A 453 -4.32 -13.69 6.39
C ASP A 453 -5.38 -14.70 6.80
N LEU A 454 -6.09 -15.29 5.83
CA LEU A 454 -7.11 -16.31 6.07
C LEU A 454 -6.51 -17.62 6.65
N LYS A 455 -5.25 -17.94 6.32
CA LYS A 455 -4.51 -19.03 7.00
C LYS A 455 -4.16 -18.65 8.44
N ALA A 456 -3.68 -17.42 8.70
CA ALA A 456 -3.35 -16.96 10.04
C ALA A 456 -4.59 -16.88 10.95
N LEU A 457 -5.69 -16.33 10.44
CA LEU A 457 -7.02 -16.27 11.05
C LEU A 457 -7.71 -17.64 11.15
N ARG A 458 -7.22 -18.68 10.46
CA ARG A 458 -7.88 -20.00 10.39
C ARG A 458 -9.37 -19.89 10.03
N MET A 459 -9.65 -19.09 8.99
CA MET A 459 -10.99 -18.76 8.53
C MET A 459 -11.16 -19.08 7.06
N ILE A 460 -12.18 -19.87 6.73
CA ILE A 460 -12.60 -20.13 5.34
C ILE A 460 -13.61 -19.05 4.95
N HIS A 461 -13.16 -18.11 4.13
CA HIS A 461 -13.98 -17.05 3.56
C HIS A 461 -13.99 -17.17 2.02
N HIS A 462 -15.09 -16.79 1.36
CA HIS A 462 -15.27 -17.03 -0.08
C HIS A 462 -15.43 -15.77 -0.95
N ARG A 463 -15.70 -14.59 -0.38
CA ARG A 463 -15.91 -13.35 -1.13
C ARG A 463 -14.69 -12.43 -1.02
N CYS A 464 -13.56 -12.88 -1.54
CA CYS A 464 -12.30 -12.15 -1.53
C CYS A 464 -12.03 -11.40 -2.85
N VAL A 465 -11.53 -10.17 -2.76
CA VAL A 465 -10.87 -9.44 -3.86
C VAL A 465 -9.41 -9.23 -3.46
N ASP A 466 -8.49 -9.95 -4.11
CA ASP A 466 -7.05 -9.87 -3.82
C ASP A 466 -6.32 -9.04 -4.87
N THR A 467 -5.62 -8.00 -4.41
CA THR A 467 -4.82 -7.12 -5.28
C THR A 467 -3.68 -7.83 -6.02
N VAL A 468 -3.25 -9.02 -5.57
CA VAL A 468 -2.30 -9.89 -6.30
C VAL A 468 -2.92 -10.44 -7.59
N ASP A 469 -4.23 -10.69 -7.62
CA ASP A 469 -4.94 -11.23 -8.78
C ASP A 469 -5.35 -10.11 -9.77
N LEU A 470 -5.73 -8.94 -9.23
CA LEU A 470 -5.98 -7.72 -10.03
C LEU A 470 -4.73 -7.20 -10.74
N TYR A 471 -3.56 -7.33 -10.11
CA TYR A 471 -2.28 -6.86 -10.64
C TYR A 471 -1.26 -8.01 -10.74
N PRO A 472 -1.47 -8.97 -11.64
CA PRO A 472 -0.66 -10.19 -11.72
C PRO A 472 0.80 -9.90 -12.05
N HIS A 473 1.68 -10.81 -11.63
CA HIS A 473 3.09 -10.75 -12.00
C HIS A 473 3.29 -11.16 -13.47
N ALA A 474 4.15 -10.47 -14.22
CA ALA A 474 4.33 -10.69 -15.66
C ALA A 474 4.77 -12.12 -16.03
N ASN A 475 5.50 -12.80 -15.13
CA ASN A 475 5.93 -14.19 -15.31
C ASN A 475 4.88 -15.22 -14.81
N GLY A 476 3.68 -14.78 -14.41
CA GLY A 476 2.64 -15.62 -13.83
C GLY A 476 2.90 -16.09 -12.39
N PHE A 477 1.94 -16.85 -11.87
CA PHE A 477 2.02 -17.54 -10.57
C PHE A 477 3.09 -18.67 -10.63
N PRO A 478 3.86 -18.96 -9.56
CA PRO A 478 3.72 -18.54 -8.16
C PRO A 478 4.26 -17.14 -7.80
N LEU A 479 4.85 -16.41 -8.75
CA LEU A 479 5.40 -15.08 -8.47
C LEU A 479 4.26 -14.08 -8.23
N ARG A 480 4.43 -13.23 -7.21
CA ARG A 480 3.49 -12.19 -6.80
C ARG A 480 4.19 -10.83 -6.84
N ARG A 481 3.47 -9.76 -7.21
CA ARG A 481 3.94 -8.38 -7.03
C ARG A 481 3.75 -7.99 -5.57
N ALA A 482 4.73 -7.34 -4.93
CA ALA A 482 4.59 -6.90 -3.53
C ALA A 482 3.74 -5.62 -3.43
N LEU A 483 2.92 -5.50 -2.38
CA LEU A 483 2.02 -4.36 -2.13
C LEU A 483 2.71 -3.01 -2.32
N ARG A 484 3.84 -2.77 -1.66
CA ARG A 484 4.68 -1.57 -1.81
C ARG A 484 5.04 -1.23 -3.27
N SER A 485 5.25 -2.22 -4.13
CA SER A 485 5.51 -2.00 -5.57
C SER A 485 4.24 -1.63 -6.34
N LEU A 486 3.08 -2.18 -5.98
CA LEU A 486 1.80 -1.82 -6.57
C LEU A 486 1.40 -0.40 -6.20
N VAL A 487 1.43 -0.09 -4.90
CA VAL A 487 1.10 1.23 -4.32
C VAL A 487 2.00 2.32 -4.91
N GLN A 488 3.31 2.06 -5.00
CA GLN A 488 4.25 3.01 -5.61
C GLN A 488 4.04 3.19 -7.13
N GLN A 489 3.51 2.18 -7.83
CA GLN A 489 3.23 2.27 -9.27
C GLN A 489 1.91 2.99 -9.55
N HIS A 490 0.81 2.55 -8.95
CA HIS A 490 -0.55 2.99 -9.30
C HIS A 490 -1.02 4.21 -8.48
N LEU A 491 -0.72 4.23 -7.17
CA LEU A 491 -1.14 5.30 -6.26
C LEU A 491 -0.05 6.37 -6.06
N HIS A 492 1.16 6.11 -6.58
CA HIS A 492 2.39 6.90 -6.41
C HIS A 492 2.84 7.14 -4.94
N ARG A 493 2.10 6.61 -3.95
CA ARG A 493 2.41 6.62 -2.52
C ARG A 493 3.55 5.65 -2.18
N THR A 494 4.27 5.92 -1.10
CA THR A 494 5.28 5.01 -0.54
C THR A 494 4.85 4.59 0.85
N ILE A 495 4.80 3.28 1.07
CA ILE A 495 4.36 2.60 2.31
C ILE A 495 5.50 1.73 2.85
N GLN A 496 5.33 1.16 4.06
CA GLN A 496 6.28 0.25 4.70
C GLN A 496 7.69 0.87 4.85
N ASN A 497 7.75 2.18 5.15
CA ASN A 497 8.99 2.96 5.23
C ASN A 497 9.62 3.02 6.63
N ALA A 498 8.96 2.49 7.67
CA ALA A 498 9.38 2.65 9.06
C ALA A 498 10.63 1.82 9.47
N GLY A 499 11.15 0.99 8.55
CA GLY A 499 12.44 0.32 8.68
C GLY A 499 12.48 -0.68 9.83
N GLY A 500 13.18 -0.34 10.92
CA GLY A 500 13.25 -1.18 12.12
C GLY A 500 11.96 -1.23 12.93
N ALA A 501 11.07 -0.25 12.78
CA ALA A 501 9.79 -0.18 13.51
C ALA A 501 8.67 -1.04 12.88
N GLY A 502 8.93 -1.69 11.75
CA GLY A 502 8.02 -2.67 11.15
C GLY A 502 7.07 -2.14 10.07
N HIS A 503 6.08 -2.98 9.76
CA HIS A 503 4.96 -2.64 8.89
C HIS A 503 3.76 -2.16 9.73
N SER A 504 2.64 -1.88 9.06
CA SER A 504 1.38 -1.55 9.71
C SER A 504 0.23 -2.06 8.86
N SER A 505 -0.39 -3.15 9.28
CA SER A 505 -1.60 -3.73 8.69
C SER A 505 -2.75 -2.71 8.52
N VAL A 506 -2.79 -1.61 9.27
CA VAL A 506 -3.70 -0.48 8.99
C VAL A 506 -3.27 0.31 7.74
N GLU A 507 -1.98 0.58 7.54
CA GLU A 507 -1.47 1.20 6.29
C GLU A 507 -1.69 0.27 5.09
N ASP A 508 -1.41 -1.03 5.26
CA ASP A 508 -1.43 -2.01 4.19
C ASP A 508 -2.86 -2.43 3.77
N SER A 509 -3.80 -2.60 4.71
CA SER A 509 -5.22 -2.82 4.39
C SER A 509 -5.87 -1.64 3.67
N ILE A 510 -5.59 -0.39 4.10
CA ILE A 510 -6.01 0.83 3.39
C ILE A 510 -5.36 0.89 2.00
N ALA A 511 -4.09 0.51 1.87
CA ALA A 511 -3.39 0.52 0.59
C ALA A 511 -3.89 -0.55 -0.39
N ALA A 512 -4.34 -1.71 0.08
CA ALA A 512 -5.02 -2.69 -0.73
C ALA A 512 -6.40 -2.18 -1.21
N LEU A 513 -7.17 -1.53 -0.34
CA LEU A 513 -8.46 -0.92 -0.67
C LEU A 513 -8.32 0.21 -1.69
N ASP A 514 -7.31 1.08 -1.53
CA ASP A 514 -6.98 2.13 -2.50
C ASP A 514 -6.54 1.54 -3.85
N LEU A 515 -5.81 0.43 -3.88
CA LEU A 515 -5.46 -0.25 -5.14
C LEU A 515 -6.69 -0.78 -5.88
N VAL A 516 -7.70 -1.31 -5.17
CA VAL A 516 -8.98 -1.71 -5.79
C VAL A 516 -9.71 -0.49 -6.38
N LYS A 517 -9.70 0.66 -5.69
CA LYS A 517 -10.22 1.92 -6.25
C LYS A 517 -9.46 2.34 -7.52
N SER A 518 -8.13 2.27 -7.51
CA SER A 518 -7.29 2.58 -8.68
C SER A 518 -7.63 1.68 -9.87
N TYR A 519 -7.67 0.36 -9.66
CA TYR A 519 -8.04 -0.63 -10.67
C TYR A 519 -9.41 -0.34 -11.31
N LEU A 520 -10.41 0.05 -10.51
CA LEU A 520 -11.74 0.41 -10.99
C LEU A 520 -11.75 1.69 -11.82
N VAL A 521 -10.97 2.72 -11.45
CA VAL A 521 -10.79 3.95 -12.25
C VAL A 521 -10.05 3.65 -13.55
N GLU A 522 -8.92 2.93 -13.49
CA GLU A 522 -8.12 2.49 -14.65
C GLU A 522 -9.00 1.74 -15.67
N LYS A 523 -9.76 0.75 -15.20
CA LYS A 523 -10.68 -0.07 -16.02
C LYS A 523 -11.84 0.76 -16.61
N LYS A 524 -12.35 1.75 -15.88
CA LYS A 524 -13.40 2.67 -16.39
C LYS A 524 -12.85 3.56 -17.51
N LEU A 525 -11.65 4.11 -17.36
CA LEU A 525 -11.00 4.95 -18.37
C LEU A 525 -10.61 4.16 -19.62
N ALA A 526 -10.13 2.92 -19.46
CA ALA A 526 -9.87 2.00 -20.58
C ALA A 526 -11.15 1.65 -21.36
N ASN A 527 -12.24 1.33 -20.65
CA ASN A 527 -13.55 1.08 -21.28
C ASN A 527 -14.13 2.31 -22.00
N GLN A 528 -13.70 3.52 -21.63
CA GLN A 528 -14.06 4.78 -22.30
C GLN A 528 -13.11 5.14 -23.47
N GLY A 529 -12.07 4.32 -23.73
CA GLY A 529 -11.08 4.57 -24.78
C GLY A 529 -10.11 5.71 -24.48
N ILE A 530 -10.08 6.21 -23.24
CA ILE A 530 -9.23 7.31 -22.79
C ILE A 530 -7.79 6.83 -22.51
N VAL A 531 -7.65 5.57 -22.07
CA VAL A 531 -6.37 4.88 -21.86
C VAL A 531 -6.34 3.63 -22.76
N ARG A 532 -5.15 3.27 -23.26
CA ARG A 532 -4.87 2.05 -24.04
C ARG A 532 -3.89 1.15 -23.28
#